data_AF-A0AA40AB21-F1
#
_entry.id   AF-A0AA40AB21-F1
#
_cell.length_a   1.000
_cell.length_b   1.000
_cell.length_c   1.000
_cell.angle_alpha   90.00
_cell.angle_beta   90.00
_cell.angle_gamma   90.00
#
_symmetry.space_group_name_H-M   'P 1'
#
loop_
_entity.id
_entity.type
_entity.pdbx_description
1 polymer ?
#
loop_
_entity_poly.entity_id
_entity_poly.type
_entity_poly.pdbx_seq_one_letter_code
_entity_poly.pdbx_strand_id
1 'polypeptide(L)'
;MSSARARILTGRTVKGPEGNDTPRSLLVPQLQHQAWRDAPSALKLDVSAPGTLDSLQFVEDSEHENELGPQEVEIEAKPWGLNFRDVLIALGRS
;
A
#
# COMPACT_ATOMS: atom_id res chain seq x y z
N MET A 1 -12.53 -15.06 56.66
CA MET A 1 -12.33 -14.28 55.43
C MET A 1 -11.02 -14.75 54.78
N SER A 2 -11.10 -15.59 53.75
CA SER A 2 -9.92 -16.15 53.07
C SER A 2 -9.57 -15.30 51.86
N SER A 3 -8.35 -14.75 51.83
CA SER A 3 -7.83 -13.89 50.76
C SER A 3 -7.34 -14.75 49.59
N ALA A 4 -7.99 -14.65 48.43
CA ALA A 4 -7.55 -15.30 47.21
C ALA A 4 -6.42 -14.47 46.55
N ARG A 5 -5.21 -15.04 46.51
CA ARG A 5 -4.06 -14.45 45.80
C ARG A 5 -4.18 -14.72 44.31
N ALA A 6 -4.37 -13.66 43.51
CA ALA A 6 -4.26 -13.74 42.06
C ALA A 6 -2.79 -13.94 41.66
N ARG A 7 -2.49 -15.04 40.96
CA ARG A 7 -1.17 -15.33 40.37
C ARG A 7 -1.25 -15.04 38.87
N ILE A 8 -0.47 -14.07 38.40
CA ILE A 8 -0.29 -13.84 36.97
C ILE A 8 0.84 -14.77 36.51
N LEU A 9 0.54 -15.65 35.57
CA LEU A 9 1.51 -16.51 34.91
C LEU A 9 1.83 -15.92 33.54
N THR A 10 3.02 -15.33 33.39
CA THR A 10 3.53 -14.93 32.07
C THR A 10 4.16 -16.16 31.41
N GLY A 11 3.37 -16.89 30.61
CA GLY A 11 3.91 -17.94 29.75
C GLY A 11 4.85 -17.34 28.71
N ARG A 12 6.07 -17.87 28.58
CA ARG A 12 6.98 -17.49 27.50
C ARG A 12 6.72 -18.42 26.32
N THR A 13 6.21 -17.87 25.22
CA THR A 13 6.08 -18.60 23.96
C THR A 13 7.46 -18.69 23.30
N VAL A 14 7.94 -19.91 23.06
CA VAL A 14 9.14 -20.16 22.26
C VAL A 14 8.73 -20.14 20.79
N LYS A 15 9.47 -19.41 19.95
CA LYS A 15 9.22 -19.27 18.52
C LYS A 15 9.28 -20.65 17.85
N GLY A 16 8.13 -21.21 17.48
CA GLY A 16 8.06 -22.37 16.59
C GLY A 16 8.42 -21.93 15.16
N PRO A 17 9.25 -22.68 14.42
CA PRO A 17 9.67 -22.29 13.07
C PRO A 17 8.51 -22.29 12.05
N GLU A 18 7.37 -22.92 12.33
CA GLU A 18 6.32 -23.20 11.32
C GLU A 18 5.05 -22.33 11.41
N GLY A 19 5.16 -21.07 11.84
CA GLY A 19 3.99 -20.18 11.90
C GLY A 19 4.28 -18.69 11.95
N ASN A 20 5.50 -18.28 11.60
CA ASN A 20 5.97 -16.91 11.82
C ASN A 20 5.77 -15.97 10.62
N ASP A 21 5.18 -16.46 9.53
CA ASP A 21 4.97 -15.67 8.31
C ASP A 21 3.70 -14.81 8.42
N THR A 22 2.63 -15.35 9.02
CA THR A 22 1.35 -14.64 9.20
C THR A 22 1.45 -13.40 10.10
N PRO A 23 2.18 -13.41 11.24
CA PRO A 23 2.31 -12.21 12.07
C PRO A 23 3.21 -11.13 11.45
N ARG A 24 4.14 -11.51 10.56
CA ARG A 24 5.11 -10.55 9.98
C ARG A 24 4.49 -9.63 8.95
N SER A 25 3.53 -10.11 8.15
CA SER A 25 2.84 -9.27 7.16
C SER A 25 2.02 -8.13 7.80
N LEU A 26 1.59 -8.32 9.04
CA LEU A 26 0.83 -7.32 9.80
C LEU A 26 1.71 -6.28 10.50
N LEU A 27 3.02 -6.55 10.61
CA LEU A 27 3.96 -5.73 11.39
C LEU A 27 4.95 -4.95 10.51
N VAL A 28 5.12 -5.35 9.26
CA VAL A 28 6.09 -4.74 8.33
C VAL A 28 5.49 -4.70 6.93
N PRO A 29 5.48 -3.54 6.24
CA PRO A 29 5.08 -3.44 4.84
C PRO A 29 5.84 -4.48 3.99
N GLN A 30 5.09 -5.33 3.30
CA GLN A 30 5.66 -6.31 2.37
C GLN A 30 5.47 -5.80 0.95
N LEU A 31 6.44 -6.05 0.08
CA LEU A 31 6.28 -5.82 -1.35
C LEU A 31 5.12 -6.68 -1.85
N GLN A 32 4.07 -6.05 -2.38
CA GLN A 32 2.92 -6.74 -2.96
C GLN A 32 3.03 -6.74 -4.48
N HIS A 33 2.83 -7.91 -5.08
CA HIS A 33 2.71 -8.06 -6.53
C HIS A 33 1.23 -8.30 -6.83
N GLN A 34 0.53 -7.26 -7.26
CA GLN A 34 -0.85 -7.37 -7.71
C GLN A 34 -0.90 -7.22 -9.22
N ALA A 35 -1.54 -8.16 -9.90
CA ALA A 35 -1.68 -8.08 -11.34
C ALA A 35 -2.78 -7.08 -11.68
N TRP A 36 -2.47 -6.12 -12.56
CA TRP A 36 -3.43 -5.12 -13.03
C TRP A 36 -4.52 -5.72 -13.93
N ARG A 37 -4.31 -6.94 -14.47
CA ARG A 37 -5.21 -7.62 -15.42
C ARG A 37 -6.64 -7.85 -14.95
N ASP A 38 -6.90 -7.75 -13.65
CA ASP A 38 -8.25 -7.89 -13.09
C ASP A 38 -8.98 -6.54 -12.96
N ALA A 39 -8.32 -5.43 -13.33
CA ALA A 39 -8.94 -4.11 -13.38
C ALA A 39 -9.76 -3.96 -14.68
N PRO A 40 -11.01 -3.48 -14.61
CA PRO A 40 -11.87 -3.33 -15.79
C PRO A 40 -11.43 -2.21 -16.74
N SER A 41 -10.55 -1.31 -16.32
CA SER A 41 -10.08 -0.14 -17.08
C SER A 41 -8.65 0.26 -16.68
N ALA A 42 -8.06 1.21 -17.43
CA ALA A 42 -6.76 1.78 -17.12
C ALA A 42 -6.76 2.43 -15.72
N LEU A 43 -5.65 2.29 -14.99
CA LEU A 43 -5.51 2.80 -13.63
C LEU A 43 -4.38 3.82 -13.54
N LYS A 44 -4.57 4.80 -12.67
CA LYS A 44 -3.51 5.73 -12.23
C LYS A 44 -3.38 5.72 -10.71
N LEU A 45 -2.17 6.04 -10.24
CA LEU A 45 -1.92 6.27 -8.81
C LEU A 45 -2.33 7.71 -8.46
N ASP A 46 -3.18 7.86 -7.45
CA ASP A 46 -3.75 9.13 -7.01
C ASP A 46 -3.56 9.32 -5.49
N VAL A 47 -3.67 10.57 -5.03
CA VAL A 47 -3.61 10.97 -3.63
C VAL A 47 -4.97 11.55 -3.23
N SER A 48 -5.82 10.74 -2.60
CA SER A 48 -7.17 11.15 -2.21
C SER A 48 -7.21 12.32 -1.19
N ALA A 49 -6.18 12.41 -0.34
CA ALA A 49 -6.04 13.45 0.67
C ALA A 49 -4.54 13.73 0.94
N PRO A 50 -4.05 14.94 0.67
CA PRO A 50 -2.66 15.29 0.98
C PRO A 50 -2.35 15.22 2.48
N GLY A 51 -1.11 14.89 2.84
CA GLY A 51 -0.63 14.93 4.23
C GLY A 51 -0.28 13.57 4.84
N THR A 52 -0.77 12.48 4.23
CA THR A 52 -0.45 11.09 4.62
C THR A 52 -0.20 10.24 3.38
N LEU A 53 0.58 9.16 3.52
CA LEU A 53 0.75 8.19 2.44
C LEU A 53 -0.38 7.14 2.41
N ASP A 54 -1.16 7.03 3.49
CA ASP A 54 -2.30 6.10 3.57
C ASP A 54 -3.44 6.50 2.62
N SER A 55 -3.38 7.69 2.04
CA SER A 55 -4.35 8.21 1.06
C SER A 55 -3.99 7.87 -0.39
N LEU A 56 -2.83 7.24 -0.63
CA LEU A 56 -2.44 6.73 -1.94
C LEU A 56 -3.39 5.62 -2.36
N GLN A 57 -3.92 5.74 -3.58
CA GLN A 57 -4.90 4.80 -4.11
C GLN A 57 -4.72 4.64 -5.61
N PHE A 58 -5.03 3.45 -6.13
CA PHE A 58 -5.23 3.28 -7.56
C PHE A 58 -6.68 3.62 -7.89
N VAL A 59 -6.87 4.52 -8.85
CA VAL A 59 -8.19 4.93 -9.36
C VAL A 59 -8.24 4.74 -10.86
N GLU A 60 -9.45 4.67 -11.41
CA GLU A 60 -9.65 4.66 -12.86
C GLU A 60 -9.06 5.91 -13.52
N ASP A 61 -8.36 5.70 -14.63
CA ASP A 61 -7.82 6.77 -15.44
C ASP A 61 -8.78 7.12 -16.58
N SER A 62 -9.71 8.03 -16.30
CA SER A 62 -10.69 8.50 -17.29
C SER A 62 -10.05 9.21 -18.49
N GLU A 63 -8.79 9.67 -18.39
CA GLU A 63 -8.11 10.34 -19.49
C GLU A 63 -7.60 9.35 -20.55
N HIS A 64 -7.44 8.08 -20.20
CA HIS A 64 -6.99 7.03 -21.12
C HIS A 64 -7.97 6.81 -22.29
N GLU A 65 -9.26 7.04 -22.08
CA GLU A 65 -10.29 6.90 -23.11
C GLU A 65 -10.33 8.10 -24.08
N ASN A 66 -9.58 9.17 -23.80
CA ASN A 66 -9.55 10.34 -24.67
C ASN A 66 -8.70 10.07 -25.92
N GLU A 67 -9.14 10.59 -27.06
CA GLU A 67 -8.31 10.59 -28.27
C GLU A 67 -7.07 11.46 -28.06
N LEU A 68 -5.91 10.94 -28.49
CA LEU A 68 -4.65 11.69 -28.45
C LEU A 68 -4.71 12.92 -29.35
N GLY A 69 -4.19 14.02 -28.85
CA GLY A 69 -3.94 15.22 -29.64
C GLY A 69 -2.89 14.99 -30.74
N PRO A 70 -2.81 15.90 -31.73
CA PRO A 70 -1.89 15.76 -32.87
C PRO A 70 -0.39 15.80 -32.51
N GLN A 71 -0.05 16.14 -31.27
CA GLN A 71 1.33 16.20 -30.75
C GLN A 71 1.54 15.30 -29.53
N GLU A 72 0.56 14.46 -29.21
CA GLU A 72 0.63 13.55 -28.08
C GLU A 72 0.98 12.14 -28.54
N VAL A 73 1.63 11.39 -27.66
CA VAL A 73 1.98 9.99 -27.90
C VAL A 73 1.62 9.19 -26.66
N GLU A 74 1.01 8.03 -26.87
CA GLU A 74 0.77 7.08 -25.79
C GLU A 74 2.01 6.22 -25.56
N ILE A 75 2.33 6.00 -24.28
CA ILE A 75 3.49 5.20 -23.87
C ILE A 75 3.02 4.11 -22.91
N GLU A 76 3.21 2.85 -23.31
CA GLU A 76 2.99 1.72 -22.41
C GLU A 76 4.17 1.59 -21.43
N ALA A 77 4.03 2.19 -20.24
CA ALA A 77 5.01 2.09 -19.19
C ALA A 77 5.02 0.68 -18.56
N LYS A 78 6.16 -0.03 -18.66
CA LYS A 78 6.34 -1.36 -18.04
C LYS A 78 6.68 -1.23 -16.54
N PRO A 79 7.57 -0.30 -16.15
CA PRO A 79 7.67 0.17 -14.77
C PRO A 79 7.39 1.68 -14.63
N TRP A 80 6.81 2.06 -13.49
CA TRP A 80 6.74 3.45 -13.03
C TRP A 80 7.71 3.67 -11.88
N GLY A 81 8.62 4.62 -12.03
CA GLY A 81 9.52 5.04 -10.96
C GLY A 81 8.83 6.08 -10.08
N LEU A 82 8.90 5.91 -8.76
CA LEU A 82 8.54 6.95 -7.80
C LEU A 82 9.79 7.73 -7.41
N ASN A 83 9.69 9.05 -7.43
CA ASN A 83 10.74 9.94 -6.98
C ASN A 83 10.40 10.49 -5.56
N PHE A 84 11.40 11.06 -4.86
CA PHE A 84 11.18 11.62 -3.53
C PHE A 84 10.24 12.84 -3.53
N ARG A 85 10.19 13.59 -4.63
CA ARG A 85 9.27 14.73 -4.78
C ARG A 85 7.81 14.26 -4.82
N ASP A 86 7.51 13.12 -5.40
CA ASP A 86 6.17 12.54 -5.43
C ASP A 86 5.68 12.23 -4.01
N VAL A 87 6.58 11.72 -3.16
CA VAL A 87 6.31 11.49 -1.72
C VAL A 87 6.02 12.81 -1.01
N LEU A 88 6.78 13.87 -1.28
CA LEU A 88 6.54 15.19 -0.68
C LEU A 88 5.20 15.78 -1.10
N ILE A 89 4.84 15.64 -2.38
CA ILE A 89 3.53 16.08 -2.91
C ILE A 89 2.40 15.32 -2.20
N ALA A 90 2.51 13.98 -2.08
CA ALA A 90 1.52 13.17 -1.37
C ALA A 90 1.40 13.58 0.11
N LEU A 91 2.50 13.98 0.75
CA LEU A 91 2.53 14.51 2.12
C LEU A 91 2.11 15.99 2.22
N GLY A 92 1.63 16.63 1.15
CA GLY A 92 1.18 18.02 1.15
C GLY A 92 2.31 19.04 1.35
N ARG A 93 3.53 18.70 0.94
CA ARG A 93 4.73 19.53 1.07
C ARG A 93 5.25 19.89 -0.32
N SER A 94 4.71 20.95 -0.90
CA SER A 94 5.09 21.47 -2.23
C SER A 94 5.83 22.79 -2.15
#